data_AF-A0A975LEI9-F1
#
_entry.id   AF-A0A975LEI9-F1
#
_cell.length_a   1.000
_cell.length_b   1.000
_cell.length_c   1.000
_cell.angle_alpha   90.00
_cell.angle_beta   90.00
_cell.angle_gamma   90.00
#
_symmetry.space_group_name_H-M   'P 1'
#
loop_
_entity.id
_entity.type
_entity.pdbx_description
1 polymer ?
#
loop_
_entity_poly.entity_id
_entity_poly.type
_entity_poly.pdbx_seq_one_letter_code
_entity_poly.pdbx_strand_id
1 'polypeptide(L)'
;MLIGSQLDEKKFGLSSETTVVYFMHYIWKGELWDRKKDGMLYPKKLFIYVMKNKSNSKVDKYLGIFTDLTKIKEEQKMQLS
;
A
#
# COMPACT_ATOMS: atom_id res chain seq x y z
N MET A 1 -5.35 -8.86 11.63
CA MET A 1 -3.96 -8.71 11.15
C MET A 1 -3.30 -10.07 11.22
N LEU A 2 -3.17 -10.75 10.08
CA LEU A 2 -2.38 -11.97 9.89
C LEU A 2 -1.71 -11.78 8.53
N ILE A 3 -0.38 -11.79 8.47
CA ILE A 3 0.36 -11.69 7.19
C ILE A 3 1.05 -13.05 6.99
N GLY A 4 0.44 -13.89 6.15
CA GLY A 4 0.92 -15.22 5.83
C GLY A 4 2.11 -15.20 4.89
N SER A 5 3.20 -15.80 5.38
CA SER A 5 4.14 -16.74 4.72
C SER A 5 4.44 -16.65 3.22
N GLN A 6 5.76 -16.67 2.95
CA GLN A 6 6.50 -16.94 1.71
C GLN A 6 5.74 -17.60 0.55
N LEU A 7 5.82 -16.98 -0.63
CA LEU A 7 5.59 -17.63 -1.92
C LEU A 7 6.86 -18.39 -2.33
N ASP A 8 6.77 -19.69 -2.59
CA ASP A 8 7.87 -20.51 -3.13
C ASP A 8 7.78 -20.55 -4.67
N GLU A 9 8.79 -19.98 -5.32
CA GLU A 9 8.87 -19.74 -6.76
C GLU A 9 9.08 -21.03 -7.57
N LYS A 10 9.50 -22.15 -6.95
CA LYS A 10 9.80 -23.40 -7.68
C LYS A 10 8.57 -24.17 -8.19
N LYS A 11 7.35 -23.80 -7.77
CA LYS A 11 6.13 -24.55 -8.09
C LYS A 11 5.46 -24.15 -9.42
N PHE A 12 5.81 -23.01 -10.01
CA PHE A 12 4.94 -22.38 -11.02
C PHE A 12 5.46 -22.37 -12.47
N GLY A 13 6.66 -22.90 -12.75
CA GLY A 13 7.11 -23.18 -14.14
C GLY A 13 6.93 -22.02 -15.12
N LEU A 14 7.39 -20.82 -14.77
CA LEU A 14 7.08 -19.60 -15.52
C LEU A 14 8.13 -19.31 -16.59
N SER A 15 7.67 -19.21 -17.84
CA SER A 15 8.47 -18.82 -19.01
C SER A 15 8.72 -17.31 -19.07
N SER A 16 9.68 -16.93 -19.93
CA SER A 16 10.40 -15.66 -20.03
C SER A 16 9.56 -14.38 -20.22
N GLU A 17 8.25 -14.46 -20.34
CA GLU A 17 7.36 -13.30 -20.45
C GLU A 17 6.80 -12.84 -19.09
N THR A 18 7.04 -13.61 -18.02
CA THR A 18 6.47 -13.34 -16.68
C THR A 18 7.26 -12.30 -15.86
N THR A 19 8.45 -11.91 -16.33
CA THR A 19 9.39 -11.08 -15.55
C THR A 19 8.90 -9.65 -15.31
N VAL A 20 7.92 -9.14 -16.05
CA VAL A 20 7.39 -7.77 -15.87
C VAL A 20 6.37 -7.66 -14.72
N VAL A 21 5.79 -8.77 -14.26
CA VAL A 21 4.71 -8.76 -13.25
C VAL A 21 5.23 -8.79 -11.79
N TYR A 22 6.45 -9.26 -11.54
CA TYR A 22 6.98 -9.41 -10.18
C TYR A 22 7.37 -8.12 -9.46
N PHE A 23 7.39 -6.97 -10.14
CA PHE A 23 7.66 -5.68 -9.48
C PHE A 23 6.42 -4.99 -8.90
N MET A 24 5.19 -5.42 -9.24
CA MET A 24 3.95 -4.78 -8.78
C MET A 24 3.38 -5.33 -7.45
N HIS A 25 3.95 -6.38 -6.86
CA HIS A 25 3.30 -7.12 -5.76
C HIS A 25 3.63 -6.67 -4.32
N TYR A 26 4.30 -5.53 -4.13
CA TYR A 26 4.75 -5.08 -2.81
C TYR A 26 4.10 -3.78 -2.34
N ILE A 27 2.90 -3.49 -2.83
CA ILE A 27 2.21 -2.23 -2.54
C ILE A 27 0.84 -2.55 -1.96
N TRP A 28 0.57 -2.04 -0.76
CA TRP A 28 -0.80 -1.89 -0.28
C TRP A 28 -1.27 -0.45 -0.54
N LYS A 29 -2.52 -0.30 -0.99
CA LYS A 29 -3.16 1.00 -1.25
C LYS A 29 -4.59 0.96 -0.75
N GLY A 30 -4.99 1.98 -0.01
CA GLY A 30 -6.37 2.10 0.46
C GLY A 30 -6.72 3.48 0.99
N GLU A 31 -8.01 3.67 1.22
CA GLU A 31 -8.54 4.78 2.01
C GLU A 31 -9.04 4.24 3.36
N LEU A 32 -8.78 4.97 4.43
CA LEU A 32 -9.20 4.63 5.78
C LEU A 32 -9.51 5.90 6.58
N TRP A 33 -10.25 5.76 7.67
CA TRP A 33 -10.42 6.84 8.64
C TRP A 33 -9.30 6.75 9.67
N ASP A 34 -8.54 7.83 9.82
CA ASP A 34 -7.45 7.92 10.79
C ASP A 34 -7.75 9.05 11.80
N ARG A 35 -6.98 9.12 12.87
CA ARG A 35 -7.15 10.05 13.97
C ARG A 35 -5.92 10.95 14.11
N LYS A 36 -6.13 12.27 14.13
CA LYS A 36 -5.07 13.25 14.43
C LYS A 36 -4.68 13.18 15.90
N LYS A 37 -3.56 13.79 16.27
CA LYS A 37 -3.08 13.84 17.67
C LYS A 37 -4.08 14.50 18.62
N ASP A 38 -4.89 15.42 18.11
CA ASP A 38 -5.97 16.11 18.83
C ASP A 38 -7.26 15.29 18.96
N GLY A 39 -7.32 14.09 18.37
CA GLY A 39 -8.47 13.20 18.43
C GLY A 39 -9.45 13.32 17.26
N MET A 40 -9.29 14.29 16.35
CA MET A 40 -10.16 14.49 15.19
C MET A 40 -10.01 13.35 14.18
N LEU A 41 -11.14 12.79 13.73
CA LEU A 41 -11.18 11.79 12.66
C LEU A 41 -11.09 12.46 11.28
N TYR A 42 -10.32 11.86 10.38
CA TYR A 42 -10.16 12.36 9.02
C TYR A 42 -9.99 11.23 8.01
N PRO A 43 -10.47 11.39 6.76
CA PRO A 43 -10.24 10.43 5.71
C PRO A 43 -8.77 10.51 5.25
N LYS A 44 -8.07 9.38 5.24
CA LYS A 44 -6.68 9.25 4.81
C LYS A 44 -6.58 8.29 3.64
N LYS A 45 -5.90 8.70 2.58
CA LYS A 45 -5.39 7.79 1.54
C LYS A 45 -3.98 7.37 1.91
N LEU A 46 -3.70 6.07 1.94
CA LEU A 46 -2.41 5.53 2.36
C LEU A 46 -1.88 4.54 1.32
N PHE A 47 -0.59 4.67 1.03
CA PHE A 47 0.21 3.75 0.25
C PHE A 47 1.31 3.19 1.16
N ILE A 48 1.47 1.87 1.16
CA ILE A 48 2.55 1.18 1.88
C ILE A 48 3.36 0.40 0.86
N TYR A 49 4.64 0.72 0.75
CA TYR A 49 5.59 0.05 -0.14
C TYR A 49 6.53 -0.83 0.69
N VAL A 50 6.71 -2.09 0.27
CA VAL A 50 7.72 -2.97 0.85
C VAL A 50 9.05 -2.77 0.12
N MET A 51 10.08 -2.37 0.86
CA MET A 51 11.45 -2.25 0.37
C MET A 51 12.22 -3.52 0.71
N LYS A 52 12.67 -4.23 -0.33
CA LYS A 52 13.45 -5.46 -0.19
C LYS A 52 14.94 -5.20 -0.41
N ASN A 53 15.77 -5.93 0.32
CA ASN A 53 17.20 -5.92 0.09
C ASN A 53 17.52 -6.66 -1.23
N LYS A 54 18.24 -5.97 -2.11
CA LYS A 54 18.62 -6.46 -3.44
C LYS A 54 19.43 -7.76 -3.40
N SER A 55 20.15 -8.05 -2.31
CA SER A 55 21.04 -9.22 -2.23
C SER A 55 20.35 -10.52 -1.80
N ASN A 56 19.22 -10.45 -1.08
CA ASN A 56 18.60 -11.64 -0.47
C ASN A 56 17.07 -11.68 -0.54
N SER A 57 16.45 -10.72 -1.25
CA SER A 57 14.99 -10.60 -1.41
C SER A 57 14.19 -10.52 -0.09
N LYS A 58 14.88 -10.30 1.06
CA LYS A 58 14.24 -10.11 2.36
C LYS A 58 13.67 -8.70 2.45
N VAL A 59 12.54 -8.59 3.13
CA VAL A 59 11.96 -7.29 3.48
C VAL A 59 12.88 -6.60 4.46
N ASP A 60 13.35 -5.41 4.08
CA ASP A 60 14.23 -4.59 4.92
C ASP A 60 13.41 -3.51 5.63
N LYS A 61 12.51 -2.83 4.91
CA LYS A 61 11.77 -1.68 5.40
C LYS A 61 10.39 -1.55 4.73
N TYR A 62 9.54 -0.74 5.33
CA TYR A 62 8.28 -0.30 4.74
C TYR A 62 8.29 1.23 4.61
N LEU A 63 7.85 1.74 3.47
CA LEU A 63 7.65 3.18 3.24
C LEU A 63 6.15 3.46 3.19
N GLY A 64 5.68 4.32 4.10
CA GLY A 64 4.30 4.80 4.12
C GLY A 64 4.21 6.20 3.53
N ILE A 65 3.39 6.38 2.50
CA ILE A 65 3.06 7.70 1.93
C ILE A 65 1.55 7.89 2.08
N PHE A 66 1.12 9.00 2.69
CA PHE A 66 -0.30 9.28 2.88
C PHE A 66 -0.69 10.69 2.47
N THR A 67 -1.98 10.86 2.21
CA THR A 67 -2.62 12.14 1.90
C THR A 67 -3.85 12.31 2.78
N ASP A 68 -3.95 13.44 3.47
CA ASP A 68 -5.18 13.86 4.16
C ASP A 68 -6.22 14.26 3.10
N LEU A 69 -7.36 13.56 3.06
CA LEU A 69 -8.43 13.79 2.10
C LEU A 69 -9.53 14.72 2.63
N THR A 70 -9.37 15.33 3.82
CA THR A 70 -10.41 16.13 4.48
C THR A 70 -10.98 17.20 3.53
N LYS A 71 -10.11 18.06 3.00
CA LYS A 71 -10.52 19.15 2.09
C LYS A 71 -11.21 18.64 0.83
N ILE A 72 -10.67 17.59 0.22
CA ILE A 72 -11.22 17.00 -1.00
C ILE A 72 -12.64 16.45 -0.76
N LYS A 73 -12.87 15.76 0.37
CA LYS A 73 -14.20 15.23 0.70
C LYS A 73 -15.18 16.33 1.13
N GLU A 74 -14.71 17.41 1.72
CA GLU A 74 -15.53 18.58 2.04
C GLU A 74 -15.97 19.30 0.76
N GLU A 75 -15.05 19.57 -0.17
CA GLU A 75 -15.34 20.18 -1.47
C GLU A 75 -16.32 19.33 -2.29
N GLN A 76 -16.14 18.01 -2.31
CA GLN A 76 -17.07 17.08 -2.96
C GLN A 76 -18.49 17.19 -2.37
N LYS A 77 -18.62 17.27 -1.04
CA LYS A 77 -19.95 17.40 -0.42
C LYS A 77 -20.64 18.73 -0.79
N MET A 78 -19.90 19.83 -0.83
CA MET A 78 -20.45 21.16 -1.17
C MET A 78 -20.87 21.27 -2.64
N GLN A 79 -20.25 20.52 -3.55
CA GLN A 79 -20.63 20.52 -4.98
C GLN A 79 -21.89 19.68 -5.27
N LEU A 80 -22.30 18.81 -4.34
CA LEU A 80 -23.48 17.94 -4.47
C LEU A 80 -24.70 18.46 -3.67
N SER A 81 -24.59 19.61 -3.00
CA SER A 81 -25.67 20.26 -2.23
C SER A 81 -26.21 21.49 -2.95
#